data_AF-A0A2E6W6K7-F1
#
_entry.id   AF-A0A2E6W6K7-F1
#
_cell.length_a   1.000
_cell.length_b   1.000
_cell.length_c   1.000
_cell.angle_alpha   90.00
_cell.angle_beta   90.00
_cell.angle_gamma   90.00
#
_symmetry.space_group_name_H-M   'P 1'
#
loop_
_entity.id
_entity.type
_entity.pdbx_description
1 polymer ?
#
loop_
_entity_poly.entity_id
_entity_poly.type
_entity_poly.pdbx_seq_one_letter_code
_entity_poly.pdbx_strand_id
1 'polypeptide(L)'
;MSYIRFTANDLTEEQVDTIVSAVDLFCETVINENDDGDCTYYETELGQSFEFTLAEDLDERVVEAIIDCVAPHVSDITVEATGQ
;
A
#
# COMPACT_ATOMS: atom_id res chain seq x y z
N MET A 1 4.72 -7.60 12.87
CA MET A 1 3.98 -6.40 12.50
C MET A 1 4.65 -5.92 11.25
N SER A 2 4.05 -6.33 10.15
CA SER A 2 4.57 -6.13 8.81
C SER A 2 3.86 -4.93 8.22
N TYR A 3 4.42 -4.29 7.21
CA TYR A 3 3.75 -3.17 6.55
C TYR A 3 4.06 -3.12 5.07
N ILE A 4 3.17 -2.45 4.34
CA ILE A 4 3.44 -1.93 3.00
C ILE A 4 3.25 -0.42 3.04
N ARG A 5 4.20 0.32 2.46
CA ARG A 5 4.21 1.76 2.43
C ARG A 5 4.38 2.26 1.01
N PHE A 6 3.55 3.24 0.66
CA PHE A 6 3.59 3.94 -0.61
C PHE A 6 3.99 5.39 -0.38
N THR A 7 5.05 5.84 -1.04
CA THR A 7 5.54 7.23 -0.95
C THR A 7 5.61 7.85 -2.33
N ALA A 8 4.98 9.01 -2.50
CA ALA A 8 5.06 9.81 -3.73
C ALA A 8 4.83 11.31 -3.45
N ASN A 9 5.27 12.15 -4.39
CA ASN A 9 4.97 13.58 -4.37
C ASN A 9 3.69 13.86 -5.15
N ASP A 10 2.86 14.78 -4.64
CA ASP A 10 1.67 15.30 -5.32
C ASP A 10 0.62 14.22 -5.65
N LEU A 11 0.36 13.27 -4.74
CA LEU A 11 -0.72 12.30 -4.91
C LEU A 11 -2.07 13.01 -4.85
N THR A 12 -2.91 12.77 -5.85
CA THR A 12 -4.30 13.22 -5.82
C THR A 12 -5.13 12.34 -4.90
N GLU A 13 -6.25 12.86 -4.39
CA GLU A 13 -7.19 12.07 -3.58
C GLU A 13 -7.65 10.79 -4.30
N GLU A 14 -7.84 10.83 -5.62
CA GLU A 14 -8.22 9.66 -6.43
C GLU A 14 -7.12 8.60 -6.49
N GLN A 15 -5.85 9.02 -6.56
CA GLN A 15 -4.71 8.11 -6.53
C GLN A 15 -4.55 7.45 -5.17
N VAL A 16 -4.76 8.23 -4.10
CA VAL A 16 -4.77 7.71 -2.73
C VAL A 16 -5.88 6.68 -2.54
N ASP A 17 -7.10 7.00 -2.97
CA ASP A 17 -8.25 6.09 -2.88
C ASP A 17 -8.01 4.79 -3.67
N THR A 18 -7.33 4.88 -4.81
CA THR A 18 -6.91 3.71 -5.60
C THR A 18 -5.90 2.85 -4.85
N ILE A 19 -4.90 3.45 -4.21
CA ILE A 19 -3.90 2.72 -3.41
C ILE A 19 -4.58 2.00 -2.24
N VAL A 20 -5.41 2.72 -1.48
CA VAL A 20 -6.14 2.17 -0.34
C VAL A 20 -7.02 1.01 -0.78
N SER A 21 -7.83 1.20 -1.83
CA SER A 21 -8.72 0.17 -2.35
C SER A 21 -7.98 -1.06 -2.86
N ALA A 22 -6.81 -0.88 -3.48
CA ALA A 22 -5.99 -2.00 -3.93
C ALA A 22 -5.47 -2.81 -2.74
N VAL A 23 -4.87 -2.15 -1.74
CA VAL A 23 -4.35 -2.83 -0.55
C VAL A 23 -5.47 -3.57 0.19
N ASP A 24 -6.60 -2.91 0.41
CA ASP A 24 -7.77 -3.48 1.08
C ASP A 24 -8.28 -4.75 0.38
N LEU A 25 -8.48 -4.68 -0.95
CA LEU A 25 -8.89 -5.83 -1.75
C LEU A 25 -7.90 -7.00 -1.63
N PHE A 26 -6.59 -6.73 -1.63
CA PHE A 26 -5.59 -7.77 -1.50
C PHE A 26 -5.53 -8.36 -0.08
N CYS A 27 -5.71 -7.55 0.96
CA CYS A 27 -5.82 -8.01 2.35
C CYS A 27 -7.03 -8.94 2.53
N GLU A 28 -8.21 -8.54 2.05
CA GLU A 28 -9.42 -9.36 2.12
C GLU A 28 -9.27 -10.68 1.34
N THR A 29 -8.68 -10.64 0.14
CA THR A 29 -8.66 -11.80 -0.76
C THR A 29 -7.51 -12.78 -0.50
N VAL A 30 -6.35 -12.28 -0.07
CA VAL A 30 -5.13 -13.08 0.10
C VAL A 30 -4.90 -13.44 1.56
N ILE A 31 -5.00 -12.46 2.46
CA ILE A 31 -4.73 -12.64 3.89
C ILE A 31 -5.99 -13.17 4.61
N ASN A 32 -7.18 -13.07 3.98
CA ASN A 32 -8.48 -13.38 4.60
C ASN A 32 -8.70 -12.63 5.92
N GLU A 33 -8.04 -11.48 6.06
CA GLU A 33 -8.26 -10.57 7.16
C GLU A 33 -9.26 -9.50 6.72
N ASN A 34 -10.29 -9.34 7.53
CA ASN A 34 -11.23 -8.23 7.46
C ASN A 34 -10.77 -7.16 8.46
N ASP A 35 -9.47 -6.89 8.45
CA ASP A 35 -8.89 -5.79 9.18
C ASP A 35 -9.02 -4.61 8.22
N ASP A 36 -9.87 -3.63 8.57
CA ASP A 36 -9.85 -2.29 7.98
C ASP A 36 -8.44 -1.76 8.23
N GLY A 37 -7.49 -2.13 7.36
CA GLY A 37 -6.07 -2.00 7.63
C GLY A 37 -5.78 -0.56 8.00
N ASP A 38 -5.34 -0.33 9.24
CA ASP A 38 -5.12 1.01 9.79
C ASP A 38 -4.08 1.73 8.91
N CYS A 39 -4.58 2.50 7.95
CA CYS A 39 -3.77 3.29 7.02
C CYS A 39 -3.30 4.54 7.77
N THR A 40 -2.00 4.59 8.03
CA THR A 40 -1.38 5.75 8.64
C THR A 40 -0.82 6.66 7.54
N TYR A 41 -1.34 7.89 7.48
CA TYR A 41 -0.82 8.94 6.61
C TYR A 41 0.19 9.82 7.35
N TYR A 42 1.31 10.12 6.70
CA TYR A 42 2.24 11.15 7.17
C TYR A 42 3.07 11.75 6.02
N GLU A 43 3.54 12.98 6.24
CA GLU A 43 4.39 13.70 5.29
C GLU A 43 5.87 13.49 5.63
N THR A 44 6.67 13.24 4.60
CA THR A 44 8.12 13.05 4.69
C THR A 44 8.84 14.04 3.76
N GLU A 45 10.17 14.13 3.87
CA GLU A 45 10.98 14.91 2.93
C GLU A 45 10.88 14.39 1.48
N LEU A 46 10.41 13.15 1.29
CA LEU A 46 10.22 12.51 -0.01
C LEU A 46 8.79 12.66 -0.57
N GLY A 47 7.89 13.24 0.21
CA GLY A 47 6.47 13.42 -0.17
C GLY A 47 5.50 12.77 0.81
N GLN A 48 4.28 12.53 0.33
CA GLN A 48 3.18 11.92 1.05
C GLN A 48 3.44 10.41 1.19
N SER A 49 3.31 9.88 2.41
CA SER A 49 3.49 8.46 2.70
C SER A 49 2.21 7.86 3.30
N PHE A 50 1.82 6.71 2.75
CA PHE A 50 0.68 5.91 3.19
C PHE A 50 1.18 4.54 3.62
N GLU A 51 1.10 4.25 4.91
CA GLU A 51 1.55 3.01 5.51
C GLU A 51 0.35 2.16 5.95
N PHE A 52 0.30 0.94 5.46
CA PHE A 52 -0.72 -0.04 5.82
C PHE A 52 -0.06 -1.09 6.70
N THR A 53 -0.52 -1.16 7.95
CA THR A 53 -0.06 -2.20 8.89
C THR A 53 -0.75 -3.51 8.56
N LEU A 54 0.01 -4.59 8.56
CA LEU A 54 -0.44 -5.93 8.20
C LEU A 54 -0.16 -6.88 9.36
N ALA A 55 -1.11 -7.76 9.67
CA ALA A 55 -0.93 -8.73 10.74
C ALA A 55 0.08 -9.81 10.37
N GLU A 56 0.18 -10.15 9.07
CA GLU A 56 1.11 -11.11 8.50
C GLU A 56 2.07 -10.47 7.49
N ASP A 57 3.23 -11.11 7.30
CA ASP A 57 4.21 -10.72 6.27
C ASP A 57 3.61 -10.92 4.87
N LEU A 58 3.80 -9.93 3.99
CA LEU A 58 3.46 -10.10 2.58
C LEU A 58 4.53 -10.89 1.86
N ASP A 59 4.10 -11.93 1.15
CA ASP A 59 4.93 -12.58 0.13
C ASP A 59 5.22 -11.58 -1.00
N GLU A 60 6.45 -11.63 -1.53
CA GLU A 60 6.91 -10.76 -2.63
C GLU A 60 5.92 -10.72 -3.80
N ARG A 61 5.27 -11.84 -4.13
CA ARG A 61 4.30 -11.92 -5.23
C ARG A 61 3.02 -11.11 -4.96
N VAL A 62 2.64 -10.98 -3.70
CA VAL A 62 1.47 -10.18 -3.30
C VAL A 62 1.82 -8.71 -3.41
N VAL A 63 3.02 -8.33 -2.95
CA VAL A 63 3.54 -6.96 -3.12
C VAL A 63 3.61 -6.59 -4.60
N GLU A 64 4.17 -7.46 -5.44
CA GLU A 64 4.20 -7.25 -6.90
C GLU A 64 2.79 -7.09 -7.49
N ALA A 65 1.83 -7.92 -7.07
CA ALA A 65 0.45 -7.82 -7.56
C ALA A 65 -0.25 -6.51 -7.16
N ILE A 66 -0.01 -6.02 -5.93
CA ILE A 66 -0.50 -4.72 -5.48
C ILE A 66 0.13 -3.60 -6.33
N ILE A 67 1.44 -3.66 -6.55
CA ILE A 67 2.16 -2.68 -7.38
C ILE A 67 1.61 -2.68 -8.81
N ASP A 68 1.43 -3.85 -9.42
CA ASP A 68 0.86 -3.98 -10.77
C ASP A 68 -0.55 -3.40 -10.88
N CYS A 69 -1.33 -3.45 -9.80
CA CYS A 69 -2.66 -2.84 -9.75
C CYS A 69 -2.58 -1.31 -9.62
N VAL A 70 -1.60 -0.78 -8.89
CA VAL A 70 -1.47 0.66 -8.59
C VAL A 70 -0.71 1.42 -9.70
N ALA A 71 0.30 0.79 -10.30
CA ALA A 71 1.21 1.41 -11.28
C ALA A 71 0.51 2.07 -12.50
N PRO A 72 -0.63 1.58 -13.01
CA PRO A 72 -1.36 2.26 -14.09
C PRO A 72 -1.99 3.60 -13.67
N HIS A 73 -2.22 3.80 -12.37
CA HIS A 73 -2.94 4.94 -11.81
C HIS A 73 -2.00 5.95 -11.14
N VAL A 74 -0.83 5.49 -10.69
CA VAL A 74 0.13 6.31 -9.95
C VAL A 74 1.51 6.24 -10.59
N SER A 75 2.03 7.39 -11.00
CA SER A 75 3.39 7.54 -11.54
C SER A 75 4.36 7.98 -10.45
N ASP A 76 5.60 7.50 -10.52
CA ASP A 76 6.72 7.93 -9.65
C ASP A 76 6.48 7.60 -8.16
N ILE A 77 5.98 6.39 -7.90
CA ILE A 77 5.70 5.88 -6.56
C ILE A 77 6.86 5.00 -6.07
N THR A 78 7.27 5.23 -4.83
CA THR A 78 8.20 4.35 -4.10
C THR A 78 7.39 3.42 -3.20
N VAL A 79 7.70 2.12 -3.25
CA VAL A 79 7.02 1.12 -2.42
C VAL A 79 8.05 0.44 -1.52
N GLU A 80 7.76 0.43 -0.22
CA GLU A 80 8.55 -0.26 0.81
C GLU A 80 7.64 -1.29 1.49
N ALA A 81 8.03 -2.54 1.50
CA ALA A 81 7.29 -3.60 2.18
C ALA A 81 8.22 -4.41 3.07
N THR A 82 7.75 -4.81 4.24
CA THR A 82 8.44 -5.78 5.08
C THR A 82 7.81 -7.15 4.92
N GLY A 83 8.61 -8.11 4.48
CA GLY A 83 8.28 -9.53 4.43
C GLY A 83 9.54 -10.37 4.65
N GLN A 84 9.39 -11.61 5.11
CA GLN A 84 10.48 -12.58 5.25
C GLN A 84 10.65 -13.46 4.01
#